data_AF-A0A1I6ZWW1-F1
#
_entry.id   AF-A0A1I6ZWW1-F1
#
_cell.length_a   1.000
_cell.length_b   1.000
_cell.length_c   1.000
_cell.angle_alpha   90.00
_cell.angle_beta   90.00
_cell.angle_gamma   90.00
#
_symmetry.space_group_name_H-M   'P 1'
#
loop_
_entity.id
_entity.type
_entity.pdbx_description
1 polymer ?
#
loop_
_entity_poly.entity_id
_entity_poly.type
_entity_poly.pdbx_seq_one_letter_code
_entity_poly.pdbx_strand_id
1 'polypeptide(L)'
;MAGDQEFEQDQNNSENQGNGDGGSGDGNNTERYVPEGFPEHFLGENNQGTIDKIYGAYKGLRSEEKPQAPEDPSGYSFEPNETLAPYFKNTAEDPVYQAATVAAHDAGMSNEQFGSLIDKTFTELVKSGQIEPPYDPEVELKKTGEFLGITDSKAVSQVVVDNEAFAKNLAAQMKLPEPAAEFVESLTDLAGGNAFLNGISNLLSSRGITISENDGGRSNGSLTKEDLKKLDSDDRIDPSSPKYDPKLRAEYDEGYKRHYP
;
A
#
# COMPACT_ATOMS: atom_id res chain seq x y z
N MET A 1 55.81 59.54 27.12
CA MET A 1 55.90 58.67 28.31
C MET A 1 55.53 57.28 27.81
N ALA A 2 56.51 56.47 27.40
CA ALA A 2 57.43 55.68 28.27
C ALA A 2 56.64 54.59 29.01
N GLY A 3 56.99 53.31 29.04
CA GLY A 3 58.13 52.52 28.54
C GLY A 3 57.69 51.05 28.64
N ASP A 4 58.19 50.15 27.80
CA ASP A 4 59.46 49.41 27.93
C ASP A 4 59.45 48.35 29.04
N GLN A 5 59.59 47.08 28.62
CA GLN A 5 60.55 46.04 29.05
C GLN A 5 59.95 44.65 28.73
N GLU A 6 60.39 43.95 27.66
CA GLU A 6 61.67 43.22 27.46
C GLU A 6 61.79 41.94 28.29
N PHE A 7 61.91 40.81 27.58
CA PHE A 7 62.77 39.64 27.84
C PHE A 7 62.70 38.76 26.56
N GLU A 8 63.63 38.96 25.60
CA GLU A 8 64.82 38.11 25.30
C GLU A 8 64.46 36.65 24.95
N GLN A 9 64.45 36.24 23.67
CA GLN A 9 65.56 35.82 22.77
C GLN A 9 66.44 34.68 23.28
N ASP A 10 66.26 33.50 22.65
CA ASP A 10 67.34 32.59 22.20
C ASP A 10 66.77 31.83 20.98
N GLN A 11 67.04 32.27 19.75
CA GLN A 11 68.12 31.76 18.89
C GLN A 11 68.17 30.22 18.80
N ASN A 12 67.59 29.67 17.72
CA ASN A 12 68.39 28.75 16.92
C ASN A 12 67.99 28.80 15.45
N ASN A 13 68.96 29.28 14.67
CA ASN A 13 68.96 29.50 13.25
C ASN A 13 69.65 28.28 12.62
N SER A 14 69.00 27.59 11.69
CA SER A 14 69.72 26.85 10.67
C SER A 14 68.91 26.82 9.39
N GLU A 15 69.17 27.83 8.57
CA GLU A 15 69.08 27.75 7.12
C GLU A 15 69.75 26.46 6.63
N ASN A 16 69.09 25.71 5.76
CA ASN A 16 69.80 24.86 4.81
C ASN A 16 69.12 24.96 3.45
N GLN A 17 69.58 25.94 2.67
CA GLN A 17 69.56 25.88 1.22
C GLN A 17 70.49 24.76 0.78
N GLY A 18 69.94 23.72 0.16
CA GLY A 18 70.71 22.67 -0.52
C GLY A 18 70.28 22.59 -1.99
N ASN A 19 71.01 23.32 -2.83
CA ASN A 19 71.01 23.19 -4.27
C ASN A 19 71.76 21.90 -4.66
N GLY A 20 71.15 21.09 -5.54
CA GLY A 20 71.82 20.11 -6.42
C GLY A 20 72.48 18.87 -5.79
N ASP A 21 72.08 17.68 -6.23
CA ASP A 21 73.04 16.83 -6.96
C ASP A 21 72.32 15.83 -7.86
N GLY A 22 72.75 15.80 -9.13
CA GLY A 22 72.39 14.77 -10.08
C GLY A 22 73.15 13.51 -9.74
N GLY A 23 72.53 12.62 -8.96
CA GLY A 23 73.06 11.30 -8.69
C GLY A 23 72.75 10.32 -9.81
N SER A 24 73.54 10.33 -10.88
CA SER A 24 73.78 9.10 -11.66
C SER A 24 74.48 8.12 -10.74
N GLY A 25 73.71 7.20 -10.14
CA GLY A 25 74.19 6.18 -9.22
C GLY A 25 73.71 4.80 -9.65
N ASP A 26 74.58 4.13 -10.40
CA ASP A 26 74.86 2.70 -10.42
C ASP A 26 73.69 1.70 -10.30
N GLY A 27 73.50 0.92 -11.35
CA GLY A 27 72.61 -0.23 -11.34
C GLY A 27 73.06 -1.26 -10.31
N ASN A 28 72.27 -1.44 -9.25
CA ASN A 28 72.28 -2.67 -8.48
C ASN A 28 70.93 -2.87 -7.77
N ASN A 29 70.09 -3.67 -8.42
CA ASN A 29 69.00 -4.45 -7.85
C ASN A 29 68.15 -3.73 -6.78
N THR A 30 67.33 -2.76 -7.19
CA THR A 30 66.09 -2.47 -6.46
C THR A 30 65.19 -3.69 -6.62
N GLU A 31 65.29 -4.64 -5.68
CA GLU A 31 64.29 -5.71 -5.56
C GLU A 31 62.92 -5.05 -5.58
N ARG A 32 62.17 -5.38 -6.64
CA ARG A 32 60.83 -4.87 -6.86
C ARG A 32 59.99 -5.25 -5.65
N TYR A 33 59.56 -4.27 -4.88
CA TYR A 33 58.67 -4.48 -3.76
C TYR A 33 57.33 -5.00 -4.28
N VAL A 34 57.05 -6.28 -4.02
CA VAL A 34 55.76 -6.93 -4.29
C VAL A 34 55.17 -7.31 -2.93
N PRO A 35 54.09 -6.66 -2.48
CA PRO A 35 53.41 -7.03 -1.25
C PRO A 35 52.96 -8.50 -1.30
N GLU A 36 52.99 -9.16 -0.15
CA GLU A 36 52.46 -10.52 -0.02
C GLU A 36 50.96 -10.54 -0.41
N GLY A 37 50.57 -11.47 -1.29
CA GLY A 37 49.21 -11.57 -1.82
C GLY A 37 48.89 -10.68 -3.03
N PHE A 38 49.88 -9.96 -3.59
CA PHE A 38 49.67 -9.14 -4.78
C PHE A 38 49.36 -10.02 -6.02
N PRO A 39 48.23 -9.80 -6.73
CA PRO A 39 47.86 -10.64 -7.86
C PRO A 39 48.86 -10.55 -9.02
N GLU A 40 49.34 -11.70 -9.50
CA GLU A 40 50.39 -11.78 -10.53
C GLU A 40 50.00 -11.08 -11.84
N HIS A 41 48.71 -11.05 -12.19
CA HIS A 41 48.23 -10.40 -13.42
C HIS A 41 48.38 -8.87 -13.40
N PHE A 42 48.55 -8.26 -12.21
CA PHE A 42 48.85 -6.83 -12.08
C PHE A 42 50.36 -6.52 -12.08
N LEU A 43 51.23 -7.53 -12.09
CA LEU A 43 52.67 -7.31 -12.18
C LEU A 43 53.08 -6.96 -13.62
N GLY A 44 53.56 -5.74 -13.85
CA GLY A 44 54.24 -5.35 -15.10
C GLY A 44 55.66 -5.90 -15.21
N GLU A 45 56.40 -5.56 -16.27
CA GLU A 45 57.82 -5.94 -16.40
C GLU A 45 58.73 -5.16 -15.43
N ASN A 46 58.28 -3.98 -14.99
CA ASN A 46 58.96 -3.11 -14.04
C ASN A 46 57.94 -2.39 -13.14
N ASN A 47 58.41 -1.53 -12.23
CA ASN A 47 57.54 -0.76 -11.34
C ASN A 47 56.52 0.09 -12.12
N GLN A 48 56.97 0.77 -13.19
CA GLN A 48 56.11 1.58 -14.04
C GLN A 48 54.98 0.74 -14.66
N GLY A 49 55.29 -0.42 -15.25
CA GLY A 49 54.30 -1.32 -15.83
C GLY A 49 53.36 -1.95 -14.80
N THR A 50 53.77 -2.04 -13.53
CA THR A 50 52.88 -2.47 -12.43
C THR A 50 51.87 -1.39 -12.13
N ILE A 51 52.35 -0.15 -11.99
CA ILE A 51 51.51 1.03 -11.77
C ILE A 51 50.53 1.19 -12.94
N ASP A 52 50.97 1.02 -14.18
CA ASP A 52 50.12 1.13 -15.36
C ASP A 52 49.04 0.04 -15.42
N LYS A 53 49.36 -1.20 -14.99
CA LYS A 53 48.38 -2.29 -14.88
C LYS A 53 47.39 -2.08 -13.74
N ILE A 54 47.86 -1.67 -12.56
CA ILE A 54 46.99 -1.30 -11.43
C ILE A 54 46.08 -0.13 -11.84
N TYR A 55 46.65 0.89 -12.48
CA TYR A 55 45.92 2.05 -12.94
C TYR A 55 44.93 1.68 -14.05
N GLY A 56 45.28 0.80 -14.98
CA GLY A 56 44.38 0.28 -16.01
C GLY A 56 43.21 -0.49 -15.41
N ALA A 57 43.45 -1.31 -14.38
CA ALA A 57 42.42 -2.05 -13.66
C ALA A 57 41.52 -1.13 -12.82
N TYR A 58 42.12 -0.18 -12.11
CA TYR A 58 41.41 0.85 -11.35
C TYR A 58 40.59 1.74 -12.27
N LYS A 59 41.16 2.15 -13.41
CA LYS A 59 40.46 2.90 -14.45
C LYS A 59 39.32 2.06 -15.03
N GLY A 60 39.53 0.78 -15.33
CA GLY A 60 38.48 -0.15 -15.74
C GLY A 60 37.31 -0.20 -14.75
N LEU A 61 37.62 -0.33 -13.46
CA LEU A 61 36.64 -0.32 -12.37
C LEU A 61 35.89 1.02 -12.21
N ARG A 62 36.48 2.12 -12.72
CA ARG A 62 35.94 3.48 -12.68
C ARG A 62 35.32 3.92 -14.00
N SER A 63 35.69 3.29 -15.11
CA SER A 63 35.26 3.57 -16.49
C SER A 63 34.16 2.65 -16.97
N GLU A 64 33.98 1.49 -16.34
CA GLU A 64 32.65 0.92 -16.20
C GLU A 64 31.87 1.94 -15.37
N GLU A 65 31.10 2.79 -16.05
CA GLU A 65 30.18 3.74 -15.45
C GLU A 65 29.18 2.93 -14.61
N LYS A 66 29.57 2.65 -13.36
CA LYS A 66 28.67 2.04 -12.40
C LYS A 66 27.46 2.97 -12.35
N PRO A 67 26.24 2.43 -12.56
CA PRO A 67 25.05 3.27 -12.54
C PRO A 67 25.05 4.03 -11.20
N GLN A 68 25.05 5.35 -11.30
CA GLN A 68 25.17 6.23 -10.15
C GLN A 68 23.78 6.52 -9.57
N ALA A 69 23.76 6.88 -8.29
CA ALA A 69 22.58 7.48 -7.70
C ALA A 69 22.23 8.78 -8.45
N PRO A 70 20.93 9.13 -8.57
CA PRO A 70 20.52 10.45 -9.02
C PRO A 70 21.16 11.56 -8.15
N GLU A 71 21.27 12.77 -8.70
CA GLU A 71 21.84 13.91 -7.97
C GLU A 71 21.04 14.25 -6.71
N ASP A 72 19.73 14.00 -6.74
CA ASP A 72 18.79 14.26 -5.66
C ASP A 72 17.73 13.14 -5.53
N PRO A 73 17.09 12.99 -4.36
CA PRO A 73 16.04 11.98 -4.15
C PRO A 73 14.81 12.10 -5.08
N SER A 74 14.57 13.26 -5.70
CA SER A 74 13.45 13.44 -6.64
C SER A 74 13.77 12.92 -8.05
N GLY A 75 15.05 12.63 -8.33
CA GLY A 75 15.50 12.02 -9.58
C GLY A 75 15.20 10.52 -9.72
N TYR A 76 14.65 9.87 -8.69
CA TYR A 76 14.25 8.46 -8.78
C TYR A 76 12.91 8.31 -9.51
N SER A 77 12.93 7.52 -10.58
CA SER A 77 11.74 7.13 -11.34
C SER A 77 11.56 5.62 -11.29
N PHE A 78 10.36 5.18 -10.93
CA PHE A 78 9.98 3.79 -10.88
C PHE A 78 8.77 3.54 -11.76
N GLU A 79 8.95 2.67 -12.77
CA GLU A 79 7.85 2.16 -13.59
C GLU A 79 7.47 0.77 -13.05
N PRO A 80 6.34 0.64 -12.33
CA PRO A 80 5.96 -0.62 -11.74
C PRO A 80 5.58 -1.65 -12.81
N ASN A 81 5.95 -2.91 -12.58
CA ASN A 81 5.45 -4.01 -13.40
C ASN A 81 3.93 -4.21 -13.25
N GLU A 82 3.31 -5.03 -14.11
CA GLU A 82 1.84 -5.25 -14.11
C GLU A 82 1.26 -5.66 -12.74
N THR A 83 2.02 -6.40 -11.93
CA THR A 83 1.59 -6.82 -10.58
C THR A 83 1.57 -5.65 -9.60
N LEU A 84 2.53 -4.72 -9.72
CA LEU A 84 2.70 -3.59 -8.81
C LEU A 84 1.99 -2.32 -9.30
N ALA A 85 1.63 -2.23 -10.58
CA ALA A 85 0.99 -1.06 -11.16
C ALA A 85 -0.24 -0.55 -10.37
N PRO A 86 -1.12 -1.40 -9.79
CA PRO A 86 -2.24 -0.92 -8.99
C PRO A 86 -1.82 -0.15 -7.73
N TYR A 87 -0.64 -0.46 -7.17
CA TYR A 87 -0.13 0.05 -5.89
C TYR A 87 0.61 1.38 -6.04
N PHE A 88 1.15 1.68 -7.22
CA PHE A 88 2.03 2.83 -7.47
C PHE A 88 1.38 3.85 -8.42
N LYS A 89 0.05 4.08 -8.33
CA LYS A 89 -0.68 5.00 -9.22
C LYS A 89 -0.21 6.47 -9.10
N ASN A 90 0.12 6.93 -7.88
CA ASN A 90 0.53 8.30 -7.58
C ASN A 90 1.82 8.34 -6.73
N THR A 91 2.93 7.86 -7.28
CA THR A 91 4.22 7.78 -6.56
C THR A 91 4.72 9.14 -6.06
N ALA A 92 4.42 10.23 -6.76
CA ALA A 92 4.81 11.58 -6.36
C ALA A 92 4.14 12.06 -5.07
N GLU A 93 2.94 11.59 -4.78
CA GLU A 93 2.16 11.98 -3.57
C GLU A 93 2.29 10.95 -2.44
N ASP A 94 2.90 9.78 -2.72
CA ASP A 94 3.05 8.70 -1.76
C ASP A 94 4.20 9.01 -0.78
N PRO A 95 3.91 9.25 0.52
CA PRO A 95 4.94 9.55 1.51
C PRO A 95 5.89 8.39 1.77
N VAL A 96 5.45 7.14 1.56
CA VAL A 96 6.29 5.94 1.68
C VAL A 96 7.27 5.90 0.51
N TYR A 97 6.80 6.20 -0.71
CA TYR A 97 7.68 6.30 -1.88
C TYR A 97 8.72 7.41 -1.70
N GLN A 98 8.31 8.60 -1.26
CA GLN A 98 9.24 9.71 -0.99
C GLN A 98 10.29 9.34 0.08
N ALA A 99 9.88 8.68 1.17
CA ALA A 99 10.82 8.22 2.18
C ALA A 99 11.79 7.16 1.62
N ALA A 100 11.30 6.28 0.74
CA ALA A 100 12.11 5.26 0.09
C ALA A 100 13.15 5.87 -0.87
N THR A 101 12.81 6.92 -1.62
CA THR A 101 13.78 7.57 -2.52
C THR A 101 14.87 8.33 -1.75
N VAL A 102 14.54 8.95 -0.62
CA VAL A 102 15.54 9.54 0.30
C VAL A 102 16.48 8.47 0.82
N ALA A 103 15.95 7.35 1.33
CA ALA A 103 16.78 6.26 1.83
C ALA A 103 17.66 5.63 0.74
N ALA A 104 17.14 5.51 -0.49
CA ALA A 104 17.90 5.02 -1.64
C ALA A 104 19.04 5.97 -2.01
N HIS A 105 18.78 7.29 -1.98
CA HIS A 105 19.80 8.32 -2.22
C HIS A 105 20.92 8.27 -1.19
N ASP A 106 20.57 8.22 0.09
CA ASP A 106 21.52 8.12 1.20
C ASP A 106 22.37 6.84 1.11
N ALA A 107 21.79 5.76 0.61
CA ALA A 107 22.48 4.49 0.36
C ALA A 107 23.32 4.48 -0.93
N GLY A 108 23.28 5.54 -1.74
CA GLY A 108 23.98 5.63 -3.02
C GLY A 108 23.46 4.65 -4.07
N MET A 109 22.19 4.22 -3.97
CA MET A 109 21.59 3.29 -4.92
C MET A 109 21.33 3.96 -6.26
N SER A 110 21.63 3.29 -7.36
CA SER A 110 21.20 3.75 -8.67
C SER A 110 19.68 3.62 -8.84
N ASN A 111 19.12 4.35 -9.82
CA ASN A 111 17.69 4.23 -10.13
C ASN A 111 17.28 2.80 -10.51
N GLU A 112 18.12 2.09 -11.26
CA GLU A 112 17.90 0.70 -11.65
C GLU A 112 17.93 -0.25 -10.44
N GLN A 113 18.86 -0.05 -9.52
CA GLN A 113 18.94 -0.83 -8.28
C GLN A 113 17.71 -0.60 -7.40
N PHE A 114 17.25 0.65 -7.30
CA PHE A 114 16.05 1.01 -6.56
C PHE A 114 14.81 0.34 -7.14
N GLY A 115 14.58 0.47 -8.46
CA GLY A 115 13.47 -0.18 -9.13
C GLY A 115 13.51 -1.70 -9.00
N SER A 116 14.68 -2.33 -9.19
CA SER A 116 14.83 -3.78 -9.05
C SER A 116 14.57 -4.26 -7.62
N LEU A 117 14.95 -3.48 -6.61
CA LEU A 117 14.67 -3.79 -5.21
C LEU A 117 13.16 -3.80 -4.95
N ILE A 118 12.45 -2.74 -5.37
CA ILE A 118 11.00 -2.64 -5.20
C ILE A 118 10.32 -3.79 -5.94
N ASP A 119 10.65 -4.01 -7.21
CA ASP A 119 10.04 -5.06 -8.02
C ASP A 119 10.20 -6.44 -7.37
N LYS A 120 11.41 -6.82 -6.99
CA LYS A 120 11.67 -8.17 -6.45
C LYS A 120 11.05 -8.39 -5.08
N THR A 121 11.03 -7.37 -4.23
CA THR A 121 10.51 -7.49 -2.87
C THR A 121 8.98 -7.47 -2.86
N PHE A 122 8.36 -6.47 -3.48
CA PHE A 122 6.91 -6.30 -3.42
C PHE A 122 6.16 -7.25 -4.33
N THR A 123 6.70 -7.63 -5.49
CA THR A 123 6.00 -8.57 -6.39
C THR A 123 5.76 -9.91 -5.73
N GLU A 124 6.73 -10.45 -4.99
CA GLU A 124 6.58 -11.74 -4.30
C GLU A 124 5.59 -11.62 -3.13
N LEU A 125 5.60 -10.49 -2.41
CA LEU A 125 4.65 -10.24 -1.33
C LEU A 125 3.21 -10.13 -1.84
N VAL A 126 2.99 -9.47 -2.98
CA VAL A 126 1.68 -9.43 -3.63
C VAL A 126 1.25 -10.81 -4.11
N LYS A 127 2.14 -11.56 -4.78
CA LYS A 127 1.83 -12.92 -5.27
C LYS A 127 1.54 -13.91 -4.15
N SER A 128 2.22 -13.79 -3.02
CA SER A 128 1.99 -14.61 -1.83
C SER A 128 0.79 -14.14 -0.99
N GLY A 129 0.09 -13.09 -1.43
CA GLY A 129 -1.10 -12.56 -0.76
C GLY A 129 -0.81 -11.87 0.58
N GLN A 130 0.44 -11.47 0.83
CA GLN A 130 0.83 -10.74 2.04
C GLN A 130 0.49 -9.24 1.95
N ILE A 131 0.27 -8.75 0.73
CA ILE A 131 -0.18 -7.39 0.48
C ILE A 131 -1.50 -7.49 -0.28
N GLU A 132 -2.55 -6.95 0.33
CA GLU A 132 -3.85 -6.84 -0.30
C GLU A 132 -3.84 -5.76 -1.38
N PRO A 133 -4.54 -5.96 -2.50
CA PRO A 133 -4.64 -4.94 -3.53
C PRO A 133 -5.24 -3.66 -2.97
N PRO A 134 -4.85 -2.48 -3.48
CA PRO A 134 -5.44 -1.22 -3.05
C PRO A 134 -6.94 -1.23 -3.33
N TYR A 135 -7.68 -0.57 -2.46
CA TYR A 135 -9.13 -0.42 -2.63
C TYR A 135 -9.44 0.29 -3.95
N ASP A 136 -10.34 -0.30 -4.73
CA ASP A 136 -10.84 0.24 -5.99
C ASP A 136 -12.35 -0.04 -6.08
N PRO A 137 -13.22 0.99 -6.02
CA PRO A 137 -14.67 0.80 -6.00
C PRO A 137 -15.20 0.01 -7.19
N GLU A 138 -14.63 0.20 -8.39
CA GLU A 138 -15.10 -0.50 -9.59
C GLU A 138 -14.74 -1.98 -9.55
N VAL A 139 -13.54 -2.29 -9.04
CA VAL A 139 -13.08 -3.68 -8.86
C VAL A 139 -13.91 -4.38 -7.77
N GLU A 140 -14.17 -3.73 -6.65
CA GLU A 140 -14.97 -4.30 -5.56
C GLU A 140 -16.44 -4.50 -5.98
N LEU A 141 -17.02 -3.57 -6.75
CA LEU A 141 -18.35 -3.74 -7.31
C LEU A 141 -18.39 -4.96 -8.26
N LYS A 142 -17.40 -5.09 -9.16
CA LYS A 142 -17.31 -6.24 -10.06
C LYS A 142 -17.19 -7.56 -9.30
N LYS A 143 -16.28 -7.65 -8.31
CA LYS A 143 -16.12 -8.83 -7.46
C LYS A 143 -17.39 -9.17 -6.69
N THR A 144 -18.14 -8.16 -6.24
CA THR A 144 -19.45 -8.36 -5.59
C THR A 144 -20.41 -9.08 -6.53
N GLY A 145 -20.49 -8.64 -7.79
CA GLY A 145 -21.27 -9.33 -8.82
C GLY A 145 -20.84 -10.77 -9.05
N GLU A 146 -19.53 -11.02 -9.11
CA GLU A 146 -18.94 -12.36 -9.26
C GLU A 146 -19.31 -13.29 -8.08
N PHE A 147 -19.20 -12.82 -6.83
CA PHE A 147 -19.57 -13.59 -5.64
C PHE A 147 -21.06 -13.90 -5.57
N LEU A 148 -21.91 -12.97 -6.01
CA LEU A 148 -23.36 -13.13 -5.96
C LEU A 148 -23.94 -13.79 -7.22
N GLY A 149 -23.12 -14.04 -8.24
CA GLY A 149 -23.59 -14.56 -9.53
C GLY A 149 -24.47 -13.59 -10.32
N ILE A 150 -24.30 -12.28 -10.11
CA ILE A 150 -25.06 -11.21 -10.76
C ILE A 150 -24.18 -10.57 -11.85
N THR A 151 -24.67 -10.57 -13.10
CA THR A 151 -23.94 -10.02 -14.24
C THR A 151 -24.35 -8.60 -14.63
N ASP A 152 -25.53 -8.14 -14.20
CA ASP A 152 -26.00 -6.77 -14.44
C ASP A 152 -25.42 -5.82 -13.39
N SER A 153 -24.57 -4.89 -13.83
CA SER A 153 -23.91 -3.92 -12.95
C SER A 153 -24.88 -3.02 -12.18
N LYS A 154 -26.07 -2.74 -12.73
CA LYS A 154 -27.10 -1.96 -12.02
C LYS A 154 -27.70 -2.76 -10.88
N ALA A 155 -27.96 -4.05 -11.12
CA ALA A 155 -28.44 -4.95 -10.08
C ALA A 155 -27.41 -5.13 -8.97
N VAL A 156 -26.11 -5.25 -9.31
CA VAL A 156 -25.03 -5.30 -8.31
C VAL A 156 -24.98 -4.01 -7.49
N SER A 157 -25.05 -2.84 -8.14
CA SER A 157 -25.05 -1.54 -7.46
C SER A 157 -26.23 -1.41 -6.50
N GLN A 158 -27.41 -1.88 -6.91
CA GLN A 158 -28.59 -1.88 -6.05
C GLN A 158 -28.38 -2.77 -4.82
N VAL A 159 -27.79 -3.97 -4.99
CA VAL A 159 -27.48 -4.84 -3.86
C VAL A 159 -26.52 -4.19 -2.86
N VAL A 160 -25.51 -3.46 -3.34
CA VAL A 160 -24.59 -2.73 -2.45
C VAL A 160 -25.33 -1.65 -1.65
N VAL A 161 -26.20 -0.87 -2.31
CA VAL A 161 -27.04 0.13 -1.64
C VAL A 161 -27.99 -0.50 -0.62
N ASP A 162 -28.60 -1.64 -0.97
CA ASP A 162 -29.51 -2.36 -0.08
C ASP A 162 -28.73 -2.94 1.12
N ASN A 163 -27.51 -3.40 0.90
CA ASN A 163 -26.62 -3.87 1.96
C ASN A 163 -26.17 -2.74 2.90
N GLU A 164 -25.92 -1.54 2.39
CA GLU A 164 -25.61 -0.35 3.20
C GLU A 164 -26.77 -0.01 4.13
N ALA A 165 -27.99 0.06 3.58
CA ALA A 165 -29.19 0.27 4.37
C ALA A 165 -29.41 -0.86 5.40
N PHE A 166 -29.19 -2.11 5.01
CA PHE A 166 -29.29 -3.27 5.90
C PHE A 166 -28.26 -3.22 7.04
N ALA A 167 -26.99 -2.92 6.74
CA ALA A 167 -25.90 -2.83 7.72
C ALA A 167 -26.18 -1.76 8.78
N LYS A 168 -26.58 -0.57 8.32
CA LYS A 168 -26.97 0.54 9.21
C LYS A 168 -28.14 0.17 10.12
N ASN A 169 -29.18 -0.45 9.56
CA ASN A 169 -30.35 -0.86 10.32
C ASN A 169 -30.03 -2.01 11.30
N LEU A 170 -29.17 -2.94 10.91
CA LEU A 170 -28.69 -4.03 11.75
C LEU A 170 -27.93 -3.47 12.96
N ALA A 171 -27.00 -2.53 12.72
CA ALA A 171 -26.24 -1.87 13.79
C ALA A 171 -27.15 -1.12 14.77
N ALA A 172 -28.13 -0.37 14.25
CA ALA A 172 -29.11 0.34 15.05
C ALA A 172 -30.00 -0.61 15.89
N GLN A 173 -30.52 -1.67 15.28
CA GLN A 173 -31.37 -2.66 15.95
C GLN A 173 -30.62 -3.43 17.03
N MET A 174 -29.35 -3.77 16.79
CA MET A 174 -28.47 -4.41 17.76
C MET A 174 -27.95 -3.45 18.85
N LYS A 175 -28.18 -2.14 18.69
CA LYS A 175 -27.66 -1.09 19.57
C LYS A 175 -26.14 -1.19 19.74
N LEU A 176 -25.45 -1.40 18.63
CA LEU A 176 -24.00 -1.49 18.62
C LEU A 176 -23.39 -0.15 19.06
N PRO A 177 -22.26 -0.16 19.81
CA PRO A 177 -21.49 1.05 20.01
C PRO A 177 -20.92 1.55 18.68
N GLU A 178 -20.69 2.86 18.56
CA GLU A 178 -20.27 3.54 17.33
C GLU A 178 -19.11 2.84 16.59
N PRO A 179 -17.99 2.44 17.22
CA PRO A 179 -16.91 1.75 16.50
C PRO A 179 -17.34 0.39 15.90
N ALA A 180 -18.30 -0.29 16.51
CA ALA A 180 -18.81 -1.56 15.99
C ALA A 180 -19.87 -1.34 14.90
N ALA A 181 -20.63 -0.25 14.97
CA ALA A 181 -21.54 0.16 13.90
C ALA A 181 -20.75 0.54 12.63
N GLU A 182 -19.71 1.38 12.78
CA GLU A 182 -18.80 1.75 11.69
C GLU A 182 -18.14 0.52 11.07
N PHE A 183 -17.72 -0.45 11.88
CA PHE A 183 -17.16 -1.70 11.34
C PHE A 183 -18.18 -2.46 10.49
N VAL A 184 -19.43 -2.60 10.96
CA VAL A 184 -20.49 -3.28 10.21
C VAL A 184 -20.82 -2.55 8.91
N GLU A 185 -20.86 -1.22 8.93
CA GLU A 185 -21.04 -0.40 7.74
C GLU A 185 -19.85 -0.55 6.78
N SER A 186 -18.60 -0.55 7.26
CA SER A 186 -17.41 -0.71 6.38
C SER A 186 -17.36 -2.04 5.62
N LEU A 187 -18.13 -3.06 6.02
CA LEU A 187 -18.27 -4.29 5.25
C LEU A 187 -18.90 -4.05 3.87
N THR A 188 -19.65 -2.96 3.68
CA THR A 188 -20.31 -2.63 2.42
C THR A 188 -19.32 -2.07 1.39
N ASP A 189 -18.10 -1.71 1.81
CA ASP A 189 -17.06 -1.26 0.88
C ASP A 189 -16.40 -2.46 0.19
N LEU A 190 -16.36 -3.61 0.84
CA LEU A 190 -15.66 -4.80 0.36
C LEU A 190 -16.62 -5.79 -0.31
N ALA A 191 -16.19 -6.44 -1.38
CA ALA A 191 -16.99 -7.45 -2.07
C ALA A 191 -17.39 -8.63 -1.18
N GLY A 192 -16.44 -9.10 -0.34
CA GLY A 192 -16.69 -10.17 0.61
C GLY A 192 -17.69 -9.77 1.69
N GLY A 193 -17.66 -8.52 2.14
CA GLY A 193 -18.62 -8.01 3.12
C GLY A 193 -20.02 -7.84 2.52
N ASN A 194 -20.14 -7.35 1.29
CA ASN A 194 -21.40 -7.34 0.55
C ASN A 194 -22.00 -8.74 0.35
N ALA A 195 -21.17 -9.72 -0.01
CA ALA A 195 -21.62 -11.10 -0.15
C ALA A 195 -22.12 -11.66 1.20
N PHE A 196 -21.41 -11.37 2.28
CA PHE A 196 -21.79 -11.76 3.64
C PHE A 196 -23.12 -11.11 4.09
N LEU A 197 -23.25 -9.79 3.95
CA LEU A 197 -24.44 -9.05 4.34
C LEU A 197 -25.68 -9.49 3.55
N ASN A 198 -25.54 -9.69 2.23
CA ASN A 198 -26.62 -10.22 1.40
C ASN A 198 -27.01 -11.64 1.85
N GLY A 199 -26.03 -12.49 2.18
CA GLY A 199 -26.29 -13.83 2.72
C GLY A 199 -27.06 -13.81 4.05
N ILE A 200 -26.67 -12.94 4.97
CA ILE A 200 -27.35 -12.75 6.27
C ILE A 200 -28.77 -12.20 6.04
N SER A 201 -28.93 -11.18 5.20
CA SER A 201 -30.23 -10.57 4.89
C SER A 201 -31.21 -11.60 4.32
N ASN A 202 -30.75 -12.44 3.38
CA ASN A 202 -31.56 -13.52 2.82
C ASN A 202 -31.90 -14.60 3.85
N LEU A 203 -30.94 -14.97 4.72
CA LEU A 203 -31.17 -15.93 5.79
C LEU A 203 -32.24 -15.44 6.77
N LEU A 204 -32.15 -14.19 7.21
CA LEU A 204 -33.12 -13.57 8.11
C LEU A 204 -34.50 -13.48 7.46
N SER A 205 -34.56 -13.01 6.21
CA SER A 205 -35.80 -12.94 5.44
C SER A 205 -36.46 -14.30 5.26
N SER A 206 -35.67 -15.36 5.01
CA SER A 206 -36.19 -16.74 4.91
C SER A 206 -36.80 -17.26 6.22
N ARG A 207 -36.41 -16.64 7.35
CA ARG A 207 -36.91 -16.91 8.70
C ARG A 207 -38.00 -15.93 9.13
N GLY A 208 -38.45 -15.02 8.25
CA GLY A 208 -39.46 -14.01 8.54
C GLY A 208 -38.98 -12.88 9.45
N ILE A 209 -37.66 -12.69 9.59
CA ILE A 209 -37.06 -11.59 10.34
C ILE A 209 -36.74 -10.48 9.35
N THR A 210 -37.26 -9.28 9.59
CA THR A 210 -36.95 -8.08 8.81
C THR A 210 -36.13 -7.12 9.65
N ILE A 211 -35.17 -6.45 9.01
CA ILE A 211 -34.30 -5.43 9.61
C ILE A 211 -34.69 -4.10 8.94
N SER A 212 -35.30 -3.18 9.69
CA SER A 212 -35.97 -1.97 9.17
C SER A 212 -35.72 -0.77 10.08
N GLU A 213 -35.60 0.42 9.48
CA GLU A 213 -35.32 1.72 10.13
C GLU A 213 -36.27 2.06 11.29
N ASN A 214 -37.44 1.43 11.38
CA ASN A 214 -38.48 1.79 12.36
C ASN A 214 -38.63 0.84 13.55
N ASP A 215 -37.83 -0.22 13.66
CA ASP A 215 -37.94 -1.14 14.80
C ASP A 215 -37.05 -0.72 15.98
N GLY A 216 -37.35 0.49 16.49
CA GLY A 216 -37.17 0.84 17.89
C GLY A 216 -38.07 -0.03 18.79
N GLY A 217 -37.82 -1.34 18.76
CA GLY A 217 -38.55 -2.38 19.48
C GLY A 217 -39.95 -2.67 18.95
N ARG A 218 -40.13 -3.75 18.17
CA ARG A 218 -41.04 -4.86 18.51
C ARG A 218 -41.07 -6.01 17.49
N SER A 219 -40.93 -7.21 18.07
CA SER A 219 -41.52 -8.51 17.68
C SER A 219 -41.56 -8.92 16.21
N ASN A 220 -40.78 -9.97 15.90
CA ASN A 220 -41.04 -10.99 14.89
C ASN A 220 -42.53 -11.07 14.50
N GLY A 221 -42.86 -10.71 13.25
CA GLY A 221 -44.16 -11.04 12.63
C GLY A 221 -44.95 -9.92 11.94
N SER A 222 -44.46 -8.68 11.83
CA SER A 222 -45.25 -7.64 11.14
C SER A 222 -45.10 -7.66 9.62
N LEU A 223 -46.23 -7.52 8.92
CA LEU A 223 -46.36 -7.51 7.46
C LEU A 223 -45.61 -6.34 6.80
N THR A 224 -44.91 -6.63 5.69
CA THR A 224 -44.23 -5.63 4.84
C THR A 224 -45.21 -4.95 3.88
N LYS A 225 -44.80 -3.87 3.20
CA LYS A 225 -45.63 -3.18 2.18
C LYS A 225 -46.03 -4.12 1.03
N GLU A 226 -45.12 -5.00 0.63
CA GLU A 226 -45.31 -6.00 -0.40
C GLU A 226 -46.29 -7.09 0.05
N ASP A 227 -46.23 -7.50 1.33
CA ASP A 227 -47.17 -8.46 1.90
C ASP A 227 -48.58 -7.86 2.01
N LEU A 228 -48.69 -6.59 2.37
CA LEU A 228 -49.96 -5.86 2.37
C LEU A 228 -50.56 -5.81 0.95
N LYS A 229 -49.75 -5.50 -0.07
CA LYS A 229 -50.24 -5.47 -1.46
C LYS A 229 -50.74 -6.84 -1.93
N LYS A 230 -50.11 -7.94 -1.49
CA LYS A 230 -50.58 -9.30 -1.78
C LYS A 230 -51.86 -9.64 -1.03
N LEU A 231 -51.97 -9.19 0.22
CA LEU A 231 -53.14 -9.40 1.06
C LEU A 231 -54.35 -8.60 0.58
N ASP A 232 -54.17 -7.45 -0.09
CA ASP A 232 -55.26 -6.59 -0.56
C ASP A 232 -56.30 -7.31 -1.46
N SER A 233 -55.86 -8.35 -2.17
CA SER A 233 -56.71 -9.21 -3.00
C SER A 233 -57.04 -10.58 -2.38
N ASP A 234 -56.69 -10.81 -1.12
CA ASP A 234 -56.90 -12.11 -0.45
C ASP A 234 -58.33 -12.21 0.11
N ASP A 235 -59.08 -13.23 -0.33
CA ASP A 235 -60.43 -13.56 0.16
C ASP A 235 -60.51 -13.68 1.69
N ARG A 236 -59.40 -13.90 2.40
CA ARG A 236 -59.37 -14.02 3.87
C ARG A 236 -59.45 -12.69 4.59
N ILE A 237 -59.12 -11.57 3.94
CA ILE A 237 -59.24 -10.23 4.56
C ILE A 237 -60.57 -9.54 4.23
N ASP A 238 -61.36 -10.08 3.32
CA ASP A 238 -62.69 -9.55 2.97
C ASP A 238 -63.76 -10.01 3.99
N PRO A 239 -64.40 -9.09 4.73
CA PRO A 239 -65.47 -9.42 5.69
C PRO A 239 -66.70 -10.10 5.06
N SER A 240 -66.87 -10.00 3.75
CA SER A 240 -67.99 -10.59 3.00
C SER A 240 -67.69 -12.01 2.51
N SER A 241 -66.44 -12.45 2.61
CA SER A 241 -65.99 -13.74 2.14
C SER A 241 -66.27 -14.86 3.15
N PRO A 242 -66.67 -16.06 2.69
CA PRO A 242 -66.82 -17.22 3.56
C PRO A 242 -65.48 -17.73 4.14
N LYS A 243 -64.34 -17.22 3.67
CA LYS A 243 -62.98 -17.54 4.18
C LYS A 243 -62.41 -16.46 5.10
N TYR A 244 -63.24 -15.48 5.50
CA TYR A 244 -62.81 -14.36 6.31
C TYR A 244 -62.09 -14.80 7.59
N ASP A 245 -60.87 -14.29 7.78
CA ASP A 245 -60.10 -14.43 9.00
C ASP A 245 -59.99 -13.06 9.71
N PRO A 246 -60.70 -12.87 10.82
CA PRO A 246 -60.70 -11.59 11.55
C PRO A 246 -59.34 -11.24 12.17
N LYS A 247 -58.46 -12.22 12.43
CA LYS A 247 -57.12 -11.95 12.96
C LYS A 247 -56.20 -11.44 11.87
N LEU A 248 -56.21 -12.09 10.71
CA LEU A 248 -55.45 -11.65 9.54
C LEU A 248 -55.87 -10.25 9.08
N ARG A 249 -57.17 -9.94 9.15
CA ARG A 249 -57.67 -8.60 8.85
C ARG A 249 -57.16 -7.53 9.82
N ALA A 250 -57.13 -7.83 11.12
CA ALA A 250 -56.60 -6.89 12.11
C ALA A 250 -55.10 -6.62 11.89
N GLU A 251 -54.32 -7.67 11.58
CA GLU A 251 -52.90 -7.55 11.24
C GLU A 251 -52.67 -6.75 9.93
N TYR A 252 -53.51 -6.97 8.92
CA TYR A 252 -53.52 -6.18 7.69
C TYR A 252 -53.80 -4.70 7.95
N ASP A 253 -54.86 -4.39 8.70
CA ASP A 253 -55.25 -3.01 9.00
C ASP A 253 -54.19 -2.29 9.86
N GLU A 254 -53.54 -3.00 10.80
CA GLU A 254 -52.44 -2.45 11.60
C GLU A 254 -51.19 -2.20 10.74
N GLY A 255 -50.85 -3.13 9.85
CA GLY A 255 -49.77 -2.95 8.89
C GLY A 255 -50.03 -1.80 7.93
N TYR A 256 -51.26 -1.67 7.41
CA TYR A 256 -51.64 -0.62 6.47
C TYR A 256 -51.53 0.77 7.11
N LYS A 257 -52.05 0.94 8.34
CA LYS A 257 -51.90 2.19 9.10
C LYS A 257 -50.45 2.55 9.41
N ARG A 258 -49.57 1.55 9.56
CA ARG A 258 -48.15 1.75 9.83
C ARG A 258 -47.38 2.22 8.60
N HIS A 259 -47.73 1.72 7.43
CA HIS A 259 -47.00 1.95 6.19
C HIS A 259 -47.57 3.06 5.29
N TYR A 260 -48.82 3.47 5.53
CA TYR A 260 -49.55 4.52 4.79
C TYR A 260 -50.28 5.48 5.76
N PRO A 261 -49.57 6.44 6.38
CA PRO A 261 -50.16 7.44 7.28
C PRO A 261 -51.00 8.52 6.57
#